data_AF-A0A9D9ISY7-F1
#
_entry.id   AF-A0A9D9ISY7-F1
#
_cell.length_a   1.000
_cell.length_b   1.000
_cell.length_c   1.000
_cell.angle_alpha   90.00
_cell.angle_beta   90.00
_cell.angle_gamma   90.00
#
_symmetry.space_group_name_H-M   'P 1'
#
loop_
_entity.id
_entity.type
_entity.pdbx_description
1 polymer ?
#
loop_
_entity_poly.entity_id
_entity_poly.type
_entity_poly.pdbx_seq_one_letter_code
_entity_poly.pdbx_strand_id
1 'polypeptide(L)'
;MKIDNRQPRFIVLESDKDPYLTLNGKLYYAYNVSQGVIIPDVNRDRVIFASCFKSEIEFYDSGLNPILKISGPDKLTPSYRFNTNSDIIFNKTVPYSYMGYCIDEDSIYLSYVGDYFTEDKPLRDFDSWIIEINWNGDIGKIYHSPEYIKTISKSVDKDVFYGRGFNEEGIILWKLSKK
;
A
#
# COMPACT_ATOMS: atom_id res chain seq x y z
N MET A 1 2.65 17.03 -20.43
CA MET A 1 1.48 16.13 -20.33
C MET A 1 0.66 16.55 -19.12
N LYS A 2 -0.64 16.85 -19.26
CA LYS A 2 -1.53 17.05 -18.11
C LYS A 2 -1.88 15.66 -17.57
N ILE A 3 -1.39 15.32 -16.39
CA ILE A 3 -1.86 14.12 -15.69
C ILE A 3 -3.24 14.47 -15.14
N ASP A 4 -4.28 13.80 -15.66
CA ASP A 4 -5.65 13.93 -15.19
C ASP A 4 -5.96 12.81 -14.21
N ASN A 5 -6.15 13.15 -12.94
CA ASN A 5 -6.44 12.19 -11.85
C ASN A 5 -7.92 11.75 -11.81
N ARG A 6 -8.72 12.02 -12.86
CA ARG A 6 -10.14 11.61 -12.96
C ARG A 6 -10.33 10.22 -13.55
N GLN A 7 -9.26 9.46 -13.80
CA GLN A 7 -9.35 8.08 -14.26
C GLN A 7 -9.57 7.12 -13.08
N PRO A 8 -10.27 5.99 -13.30
CA PRO A 8 -10.49 5.00 -12.25
C PRO A 8 -9.16 4.44 -11.73
N ARG A 9 -9.10 4.17 -10.41
CA ARG A 9 -7.93 3.56 -9.74
C ARG A 9 -7.56 2.22 -10.37
N PHE A 10 -8.58 1.47 -10.78
CA PHE A 10 -8.46 0.14 -11.34
C PHE A 10 -8.92 0.14 -12.79
N ILE A 11 -8.21 -0.61 -13.62
CA ILE A 11 -8.63 -0.95 -14.96
C ILE A 11 -8.76 -2.46 -14.98
N VAL A 12 -9.99 -2.96 -15.16
CA VAL A 12 -10.26 -4.39 -15.22
C VAL A 12 -10.30 -4.83 -16.67
N LEU A 13 -9.56 -5.90 -16.97
CA LEU A 13 -9.68 -6.63 -18.22
C LEU A 13 -10.56 -7.85 -17.94
N GLU A 14 -11.59 -8.05 -18.76
CA GLU A 14 -12.41 -9.27 -18.68
C GLU A 14 -11.56 -10.46 -19.14
N SER A 15 -11.62 -11.56 -18.40
CA SER A 15 -10.75 -12.74 -18.59
C SER A 15 -10.95 -13.46 -19.92
N ASP A 16 -12.04 -13.17 -20.63
CA ASP A 16 -12.40 -13.72 -21.93
C ASP A 16 -12.06 -12.79 -23.11
N LYS A 17 -11.51 -11.60 -22.84
CA LYS A 17 -11.06 -10.64 -23.86
C LYS A 17 -9.53 -10.58 -23.94
N ASP A 18 -9.04 -10.19 -25.12
CA ASP A 18 -7.61 -10.03 -25.35
C ASP A 18 -6.99 -9.08 -24.29
N PRO A 19 -5.74 -9.33 -23.84
CA PRO A 19 -5.09 -8.60 -22.74
C PRO A 19 -4.70 -7.15 -23.09
N TYR A 20 -5.29 -6.58 -24.12
CA TYR A 20 -4.92 -5.27 -24.67
C TYR A 20 -5.89 -4.19 -24.23
N LEU A 21 -5.35 -3.05 -23.81
CA LEU A 21 -6.09 -1.82 -23.74
C LEU A 21 -6.06 -1.12 -25.10
N THR A 22 -7.23 -0.71 -25.59
CA THR A 22 -7.32 0.12 -26.80
C THR A 22 -7.39 1.59 -26.41
N LEU A 23 -6.36 2.36 -26.73
CA LEU A 23 -6.33 3.82 -26.54
C LEU A 23 -6.01 4.50 -27.87
N ASN A 24 -6.88 5.41 -28.32
CA ASN A 24 -6.75 6.11 -29.61
C ASN A 24 -6.50 5.16 -30.81
N GLY A 25 -7.17 4.00 -30.83
CA GLY A 25 -7.03 3.00 -31.89
C GLY A 25 -5.73 2.19 -31.87
N LYS A 26 -4.91 2.31 -30.82
CA LYS A 26 -3.70 1.50 -30.61
C LYS A 26 -3.89 0.51 -29.47
N LEU A 27 -3.32 -0.68 -29.63
CA LEU A 27 -3.31 -1.74 -28.63
C LEU A 27 -2.09 -1.57 -27.72
N TYR A 28 -2.30 -1.66 -26.41
CA TYR A 28 -1.26 -1.59 -25.40
C TYR A 28 -1.34 -2.81 -24.48
N TYR A 29 -0.21 -3.44 -24.20
CA TYR A 29 -0.10 -4.37 -23.08
C TYR A 29 -0.25 -3.59 -21.78
N ALA A 30 -1.22 -3.96 -20.96
CA ALA A 30 -1.35 -3.45 -19.61
C ALA A 30 -0.60 -4.37 -18.64
N TYR A 31 0.14 -3.77 -17.72
CA TYR A 31 0.67 -4.49 -16.56
C TYR A 31 0.29 -3.72 -15.30
N ASN A 32 0.03 -4.43 -14.21
CA ASN A 32 -0.31 -3.80 -12.95
C ASN A 32 0.90 -3.03 -12.41
N VAL A 33 0.75 -1.71 -12.28
CA VAL A 33 1.66 -0.87 -11.49
C VAL A 33 1.00 -0.64 -10.15
N SER A 34 1.30 -1.49 -9.16
CA SER A 34 0.78 -1.26 -7.81
C SER A 34 1.71 -0.31 -7.05
N GLN A 35 1.32 0.97 -6.96
CA GLN A 35 1.93 1.93 -6.03
C GLN A 35 1.25 1.84 -4.65
N GLY A 36 1.20 0.62 -4.12
CA GLY A 36 0.46 0.28 -2.92
C GLY A 36 0.17 -1.22 -2.83
N VAL A 37 -0.74 -1.56 -1.94
CA VAL A 37 -1.28 -2.91 -1.76
C VAL A 37 -2.74 -2.94 -2.18
N ILE A 38 -3.14 -4.04 -2.84
CA ILE A 38 -4.52 -4.31 -3.26
C ILE A 38 -4.99 -5.55 -2.50
N ILE A 39 -6.12 -5.45 -1.83
CA ILE A 39 -6.66 -6.48 -0.93
C ILE A 39 -8.10 -6.77 -1.37
N PRO A 40 -8.31 -7.77 -2.26
CA PRO A 40 -9.64 -8.19 -2.66
C PRO A 40 -10.22 -9.22 -1.67
N ASP A 41 -11.48 -9.03 -1.28
CA ASP A 41 -12.28 -10.04 -0.59
C ASP A 41 -13.71 -10.04 -1.15
N VAL A 42 -13.95 -10.95 -2.09
CA VAL A 42 -15.22 -11.09 -2.79
C VAL A 42 -16.34 -11.54 -1.86
N ASN A 43 -16.03 -12.32 -0.81
CA ASN A 43 -17.04 -12.80 0.13
C ASN A 43 -17.62 -11.66 0.98
N ARG A 44 -16.83 -10.60 1.19
CA ARG A 44 -17.24 -9.41 1.93
C ARG A 44 -17.70 -8.26 1.04
N ASP A 45 -17.73 -8.49 -0.28
CA ASP A 45 -17.98 -7.45 -1.28
C ASP A 45 -17.04 -6.24 -1.10
N ARG A 46 -15.72 -6.50 -1.01
CA ARG A 46 -14.71 -5.46 -0.77
C ARG A 46 -13.50 -5.60 -1.68
N VAL A 47 -13.01 -4.46 -2.15
CA VAL A 47 -11.65 -4.29 -2.68
C VAL A 47 -11.03 -3.08 -1.99
N ILE A 48 -9.88 -3.27 -1.34
CA ILE A 48 -9.17 -2.21 -0.64
C ILE A 48 -7.88 -1.90 -1.39
N PHE A 49 -7.59 -0.61 -1.55
CA PHE A 49 -6.29 -0.12 -2.01
C PHE A 49 -5.67 0.77 -0.95
N ALA A 50 -4.45 0.45 -0.51
CA ALA A 50 -3.68 1.34 0.37
C ALA A 50 -2.39 1.77 -0.35
N SER A 51 -2.19 3.08 -0.51
CA SER A 51 -1.06 3.59 -1.30
C SER A 51 0.26 3.48 -0.53
N CYS A 52 1.35 3.14 -1.21
CA CYS A 52 2.70 3.17 -0.63
C CYS A 52 3.37 4.55 -0.69
N PHE A 53 2.78 5.51 -1.41
CA PHE A 53 3.34 6.87 -1.59
C PHE A 53 2.45 7.99 -1.04
N LYS A 54 1.18 7.69 -0.78
CA LYS A 54 0.24 8.60 -0.14
C LYS A 54 -0.31 7.93 1.11
N SER A 55 -0.50 8.70 2.17
CA SER A 55 -1.21 8.22 3.36
C SER A 55 -2.71 8.21 3.08
N GLU A 56 -3.15 7.34 2.17
CA GLU A 56 -4.53 7.18 1.74
C GLU A 56 -4.87 5.70 1.59
N ILE A 57 -6.06 5.33 2.07
CA ILE A 57 -6.68 4.02 1.89
C ILE A 57 -8.03 4.25 1.22
N GLU A 58 -8.33 3.48 0.18
CA GLU A 58 -9.55 3.56 -0.59
C GLU A 58 -10.27 2.20 -0.51
N PHE A 59 -11.55 2.21 -0.20
CA PHE A 59 -12.40 1.02 -0.18
C PHE A 59 -13.38 1.09 -1.33
N TYR A 60 -13.63 -0.07 -1.92
CA TYR A 60 -14.53 -0.26 -3.04
C TYR A 60 -15.38 -1.50 -2.80
N ASP A 61 -16.54 -1.58 -3.45
CA ASP A 61 -17.27 -2.84 -3.60
C ASP A 61 -16.61 -3.76 -4.65
N SER A 62 -17.14 -4.97 -4.85
CA SER A 62 -16.62 -5.89 -5.89
C SER A 62 -16.85 -5.38 -7.31
N GLY A 63 -17.79 -4.45 -7.50
CA GLY A 63 -18.02 -3.72 -8.73
C GLY A 63 -17.04 -2.55 -8.94
N LEU A 64 -16.10 -2.35 -8.02
CA LEU A 64 -15.13 -1.25 -7.99
C LEU A 64 -15.75 0.14 -7.86
N ASN A 65 -16.96 0.23 -7.30
CA ASN A 65 -17.54 1.51 -6.93
C ASN A 65 -16.91 1.98 -5.61
N PRO A 66 -16.46 3.25 -5.50
CA PRO A 66 -15.89 3.76 -4.28
C PRO A 66 -16.91 3.76 -3.13
N ILE A 67 -16.54 3.19 -1.98
CA ILE A 67 -17.35 3.17 -0.76
C ILE A 67 -16.89 4.28 0.19
N LEU A 68 -15.61 4.30 0.54
CA LEU A 68 -15.03 5.28 1.45
C LEU A 68 -13.55 5.49 1.17
N LYS A 69 -13.02 6.59 1.69
CA LYS A 69 -11.60 6.92 1.66
C LYS A 69 -11.14 7.36 3.05
N ILE A 70 -10.06 6.75 3.52
CA ILE A 70 -9.41 7.07 4.79
C ILE A 70 -8.12 7.83 4.49
N SER A 71 -7.97 9.02 5.07
CA SER A 71 -6.70 9.73 5.10
C SER A 71 -5.93 9.28 6.33
N GLY A 72 -4.69 8.83 6.16
CA GLY A 72 -3.82 8.53 7.29
C GLY A 72 -3.21 9.79 7.89
N PRO A 73 -2.37 9.63 8.93
CA PRO A 73 -1.96 10.74 9.79
C PRO A 73 -1.04 11.73 9.08
N ASP A 74 -0.15 11.26 8.20
CA ASP A 74 0.87 12.10 7.58
C ASP A 74 0.52 12.56 6.17
N LYS A 75 0.71 13.85 5.93
CA LYS A 75 0.57 14.44 4.59
C LYS A 75 1.83 14.20 3.76
N LEU A 76 1.89 13.05 3.11
CA LEU A 76 2.98 12.70 2.19
C LEU A 76 2.75 13.30 0.79
N THR A 77 3.71 14.09 0.31
CA THR A 77 3.65 14.71 -1.02
C THR A 77 4.81 14.21 -1.88
N PRO A 78 4.55 13.36 -2.89
CA PRO A 78 5.62 12.91 -3.76
C PRO A 78 6.12 14.04 -4.67
N SER A 79 7.43 14.10 -4.87
CA SER A 79 8.07 15.01 -5.82
C SER A 79 8.65 14.20 -6.98
N TYR A 80 8.34 14.59 -8.21
CA TYR A 80 8.77 13.88 -9.42
C TYR A 80 9.45 14.81 -10.42
N ARG A 81 10.30 14.23 -11.26
CA ARG A 81 10.85 14.86 -12.46
C ARG A 81 10.78 13.89 -13.63
N PHE A 82 10.72 14.45 -14.84
CA PHE A 82 10.88 13.67 -16.07
C PHE A 82 12.36 13.58 -16.41
N ASN A 83 12.82 12.39 -16.81
CA ASN A 83 14.13 12.26 -17.46
C ASN A 83 14.00 12.49 -18.98
N THR A 84 15.13 12.45 -19.70
CA THR A 84 15.18 12.63 -21.16
C THR A 84 14.42 11.56 -21.95
N ASN A 85 14.12 10.41 -21.33
CA ASN A 85 13.40 9.29 -21.93
C ASN A 85 11.89 9.33 -21.62
N SER A 86 11.39 10.40 -21.00
CA SER A 86 10.01 10.52 -20.51
C SER A 86 9.65 9.58 -19.34
N ASP A 87 10.64 8.99 -18.67
CA ASP A 87 10.40 8.26 -17.44
C ASP A 87 10.13 9.24 -16.29
N ILE A 88 9.19 8.84 -15.43
CA ILE A 88 8.89 9.56 -14.18
C ILE A 88 9.78 8.98 -13.09
N ILE A 89 10.63 9.82 -12.51
CA ILE A 89 11.49 9.45 -11.38
C ILE A 89 11.22 10.34 -10.18
N PHE A 90 11.30 9.78 -8.98
CA PHE A 90 11.24 10.57 -7.76
C PHE A 90 12.40 11.56 -7.68
N ASN A 91 12.12 12.75 -7.17
CA ASN A 91 13.10 13.79 -6.97
C ASN A 91 13.70 13.70 -5.57
N LYS A 92 14.76 12.88 -5.41
CA LYS A 92 15.57 12.65 -4.18
C LYS A 92 14.83 12.13 -2.94
N THR A 93 13.52 12.31 -2.87
CA THR A 93 12.70 12.04 -1.69
C THR A 93 11.53 11.17 -2.12
N VAL A 94 11.47 9.96 -1.58
CA VAL A 94 10.41 8.98 -1.90
C VAL A 94 9.52 8.83 -0.66
N PRO A 95 8.24 9.18 -0.70
CA PRO A 95 7.35 8.94 0.44
C PRO A 95 7.14 7.44 0.66
N TYR A 96 6.99 7.01 1.90
CA TYR A 96 6.68 5.65 2.31
C TYR A 96 5.48 5.68 3.26
N SER A 97 4.34 5.17 2.82
CA SER A 97 3.12 5.02 3.63
C SER A 97 2.82 3.55 3.90
N TYR A 98 1.84 2.95 3.22
CA TYR A 98 1.40 1.59 3.47
C TYR A 98 2.24 0.60 2.66
N MET A 99 3.09 -0.17 3.33
CA MET A 99 4.15 -0.96 2.70
C MET A 99 3.83 -2.45 2.58
N GLY A 100 2.96 -2.95 3.44
CA GLY A 100 2.58 -4.35 3.50
C GLY A 100 1.26 -4.54 4.21
N TYR A 101 0.71 -5.75 4.11
CA TYR A 101 -0.54 -6.09 4.77
C TYR A 101 -0.60 -7.56 5.15
N CYS A 102 -1.48 -7.87 6.10
CA CYS A 102 -2.04 -9.20 6.28
C CYS A 102 -3.51 -9.05 6.70
N ILE A 103 -4.28 -10.14 6.66
CA ILE A 103 -5.70 -10.13 7.02
C ILE A 103 -6.01 -11.31 7.93
N ASP A 104 -7.07 -11.18 8.72
CA ASP A 104 -7.78 -12.29 9.33
C ASP A 104 -9.28 -12.19 9.03
N GLU A 105 -10.11 -12.95 9.74
CA GLU A 105 -11.55 -12.98 9.53
C GLU A 105 -12.22 -11.62 9.83
N ASP A 106 -11.68 -10.85 10.77
CA ASP A 106 -12.33 -9.66 11.30
C ASP A 106 -11.71 -8.37 10.76
N SER A 107 -10.42 -8.39 10.43
CA SER A 107 -9.62 -7.19 10.22
C SER A 107 -8.55 -7.32 9.15
N ILE A 108 -8.22 -6.15 8.61
CA ILE A 108 -7.08 -5.86 7.76
C ILE A 108 -6.01 -5.22 8.62
N TYR A 109 -4.77 -5.68 8.51
CA TYR A 109 -3.62 -5.10 9.18
C TYR A 109 -2.70 -4.51 8.11
N LEU A 110 -2.39 -3.22 8.21
CA LEU A 110 -1.50 -2.51 7.29
C LEU A 110 -0.22 -2.11 8.01
N SER A 111 0.95 -2.41 7.43
CA SER A 111 2.20 -1.80 7.89
C SER A 111 2.34 -0.39 7.29
N TYR A 112 2.57 0.59 8.16
CA TYR A 112 2.64 2.01 7.85
C TYR A 112 3.99 2.57 8.29
N VAL A 113 4.56 3.50 7.52
CA VAL A 113 5.80 4.20 7.85
C VAL A 113 5.54 5.70 8.06
N GLY A 114 4.89 6.39 7.11
CA GLY A 114 4.58 7.82 7.27
C GLY A 114 5.78 8.76 7.08
N ASP A 115 6.82 8.34 6.36
CA ASP A 115 8.07 9.08 6.26
C ASP A 115 8.60 9.16 4.81
N TYR A 116 9.76 9.76 4.62
CA TYR A 116 10.41 9.91 3.33
C TYR A 116 11.78 9.25 3.31
N PHE A 117 11.98 8.38 2.34
CA PHE A 117 13.26 7.78 2.04
C PHE A 117 14.13 8.81 1.30
N THR A 118 15.33 9.01 1.81
CA THR A 118 16.38 9.84 1.22
C THR A 118 17.72 9.12 1.34
N GLU A 119 18.76 9.64 0.69
CA GLU A 119 20.12 9.08 0.82
C GLU A 119 20.62 9.13 2.28
N ASP A 120 20.23 10.16 3.03
CA ASP A 120 20.61 10.38 4.44
C ASP A 120 19.69 9.65 5.43
N LYS A 121 18.57 9.08 4.97
CA LYS A 121 17.59 8.38 5.79
C LYS A 121 17.19 7.05 5.14
N PRO A 122 18.07 6.03 5.21
CA PRO A 122 17.79 4.69 4.71
C PRO A 122 16.65 4.01 5.47
N LEU A 123 16.09 2.95 4.87
CA LEU A 123 14.96 2.20 5.43
C LEU A 123 15.17 1.70 6.86
N ARG A 124 16.40 1.36 7.25
CA ARG A 124 16.71 0.88 8.60
C ARG A 124 16.48 1.94 9.70
N ASP A 125 16.38 3.22 9.32
CA ASP A 125 16.17 4.34 10.23
C ASP A 125 14.66 4.70 10.35
N PHE A 126 13.79 3.90 9.75
CA PHE A 126 12.34 4.11 9.84
C PHE A 126 11.72 3.33 11.00
N ASP A 127 10.81 4.00 11.69
CA ASP A 127 9.81 3.36 12.50
C ASP A 127 8.72 2.75 11.62
N SER A 128 7.97 1.81 12.17
CA SER A 128 6.79 1.25 11.52
C SER A 128 5.65 1.10 12.50
N TRP A 129 4.44 1.22 11.97
CA TRP A 129 3.20 0.99 12.67
C TRP A 129 2.43 -0.13 11.99
N ILE A 130 1.71 -0.94 12.76
CA ILE A 130 0.70 -1.86 12.23
C ILE A 130 -0.65 -1.28 12.63
N ILE A 131 -1.47 -0.96 11.64
CA ILE A 131 -2.80 -0.38 11.84
C ILE A 131 -3.84 -1.46 11.55
N GLU A 132 -4.64 -1.80 12.54
CA GLU A 132 -5.81 -2.67 12.41
C GLU A 132 -7.00 -1.86 11.90
N ILE A 133 -7.67 -2.35 10.87
CA ILE A 133 -8.84 -1.73 10.26
C ILE A 133 -9.86 -2.83 9.98
N ASN A 134 -11.09 -2.68 10.47
CA ASN A 134 -12.13 -3.64 10.15
C ASN A 134 -12.58 -3.52 8.67
N TRP A 135 -13.37 -4.47 8.20
CA TRP A 135 -13.88 -4.47 6.81
C TRP A 135 -14.84 -3.33 6.44
N ASN A 136 -15.27 -2.53 7.42
CA ASN A 136 -16.08 -1.33 7.23
C ASN A 136 -15.26 -0.03 7.26
N GLY A 137 -13.95 -0.11 7.48
CA GLY A 137 -13.07 1.05 7.52
C GLY A 137 -12.89 1.68 8.91
N ASP A 138 -13.39 1.07 9.98
CA ASP A 138 -13.14 1.56 11.34
C ASP A 138 -11.74 1.16 11.79
N ILE A 139 -11.00 2.14 12.32
CA ILE A 139 -9.64 1.94 12.83
C ILE A 139 -9.72 1.34 14.24
N GLY A 140 -9.06 0.19 14.41
CA GLY A 140 -8.91 -0.52 15.67
C GLY A 140 -7.60 -0.16 16.37
N LYS A 141 -6.82 -1.17 16.75
CA LYS A 141 -5.54 -0.98 17.45
C LYS A 141 -4.44 -0.51 16.49
N ILE A 142 -3.48 0.20 17.06
CA ILE A 142 -2.25 0.59 16.40
C ILE A 142 -1.09 0.04 17.21
N TYR A 143 -0.18 -0.67 16.54
CA TYR A 143 1.02 -1.23 17.14
C TYR A 143 2.24 -0.50 16.61
N HIS A 144 3.17 -0.09 17.48
CA HIS A 144 4.41 0.57 17.09
C HIS A 144 5.59 -0.40 17.11
N SER A 145 6.49 -0.21 16.17
CA SER A 145 7.80 -0.86 16.08
C SER A 145 8.85 0.20 15.77
N PRO A 146 9.94 0.31 16.53
CA PRO A 146 11.04 1.22 16.25
C PRO A 146 11.95 0.72 15.10
N GLU A 147 11.45 -0.21 14.29
CA GLU A 147 12.18 -0.85 13.20
C GLU A 147 11.29 -0.88 11.96
N TYR A 148 11.91 -0.78 10.79
CA TYR A 148 11.19 -0.83 9.53
C TYR A 148 10.66 -2.23 9.26
N ILE A 149 9.35 -2.35 9.08
CA ILE A 149 8.69 -3.62 8.77
C ILE A 149 8.25 -3.62 7.30
N LYS A 150 8.90 -4.46 6.50
CA LYS A 150 8.59 -4.61 5.07
C LYS A 150 7.38 -5.51 4.83
N THR A 151 7.28 -6.61 5.57
CA THR A 151 6.17 -7.57 5.43
C THR A 151 5.69 -8.01 6.80
N ILE A 152 4.38 -8.22 6.94
CA ILE A 152 3.74 -8.69 8.17
C ILE A 152 2.90 -9.94 7.93
N SER A 153 2.80 -10.78 8.96
CA SER A 153 1.82 -11.85 9.08
C SER A 153 1.32 -11.91 10.52
N LYS A 154 0.12 -12.45 10.73
CA LYS A 154 -0.48 -12.62 12.06
C LYS A 154 -0.63 -14.11 12.37
N SER A 155 -0.33 -14.50 13.61
CA SER A 155 -0.62 -15.83 14.11
C SER A 155 -2.13 -16.06 14.17
N VAL A 156 -2.58 -17.26 13.81
CA VAL A 156 -4.02 -17.63 13.87
C VAL A 156 -4.49 -17.72 15.33
N ASP A 157 -3.71 -18.39 16.19
CA ASP A 157 -4.16 -18.73 17.55
C ASP A 157 -3.75 -17.73 18.63
N LYS A 158 -2.99 -16.69 18.27
CA LYS A 158 -2.37 -15.76 19.23
C LYS A 158 -2.38 -14.36 18.66
N ASP A 159 -2.51 -13.36 19.53
CA ASP A 159 -2.34 -11.96 19.15
C ASP A 159 -0.83 -11.63 19.01
N VAL A 160 -0.23 -12.23 17.98
CA VAL A 160 1.19 -12.16 17.67
C VAL A 160 1.37 -11.87 16.19
N PHE A 161 2.17 -10.85 15.90
CA PHE A 161 2.61 -10.54 14.55
C PHE A 161 4.04 -11.04 14.33
N TYR A 162 4.29 -11.53 13.13
CA TYR A 162 5.63 -11.80 12.62
C TYR A 162 5.88 -10.87 11.44
N GLY A 163 7.14 -10.49 11.25
CA GLY A 163 7.50 -9.64 10.13
C GLY A 163 8.92 -9.84 9.69
N ARG A 164 9.20 -9.36 8.48
CA ARG A 164 10.56 -9.18 7.99
C ARG A 164 10.84 -7.69 7.96
N GLY A 165 11.90 -7.29 8.63
CA GLY A 165 12.31 -5.89 8.72
C GLY A 165 13.77 -5.67 8.37
N PHE A 166 14.21 -4.43 8.57
CA PHE A 166 15.60 -4.03 8.45
C PHE A 166 15.99 -3.21 9.67
N ASN A 167 17.15 -3.50 10.24
CA ASN A 167 17.80 -2.70 11.27
C ASN A 167 19.28 -2.43 10.89
N GLU A 168 20.06 -1.88 11.82
CA GLU A 168 21.49 -1.62 11.59
C GLU A 168 22.31 -2.88 11.25
N GLU A 169 21.90 -4.05 11.73
CA GLU A 169 22.59 -5.33 11.53
C GLU A 169 22.16 -6.05 10.23
N GLY A 170 21.09 -5.58 9.57
CA GLY A 170 20.63 -6.11 8.29
C GLY A 170 19.17 -6.58 8.33
N ILE A 171 18.89 -7.73 7.72
CA ILE A 171 17.53 -8.29 7.67
C ILE A 171 17.21 -8.94 9.01
N ILE A 172 16.06 -8.58 9.59
CA ILE A 172 15.58 -9.17 10.83
C ILE A 172 14.26 -9.92 10.64
N LEU A 173 14.08 -10.97 11.43
CA LEU A 173 12.79 -11.56 11.71
C LEU A 173 12.26 -10.93 12.99
N TRP A 174 11.20 -10.15 12.83
CA TRP A 174 10.55 -9.42 13.90
C TRP A 174 9.37 -10.21 14.45
N LYS A 175 9.17 -10.16 15.77
CA LYS A 175 8.01 -10.73 16.44
C LYS A 175 7.46 -9.71 17.43
N LEU A 176 6.19 -9.36 17.26
CA LEU A 176 5.45 -8.57 18.23
C LEU A 176 4.39 -9.41 18.88
N SER A 177 4.55 -9.63 20.17
CA SER A 177 3.51 -10.16 21.04
C SER A 177 3.10 -9.08 22.02
N LYS A 178 1.81 -8.98 22.32
CA LYS A 178 1.34 -8.17 23.44
C LYS A 178 2.06 -8.59 24.72
N LYS A 179 2.57 -7.62 25.49
CA LYS A 179 3.02 -7.85 26.87
C LYS A 179 1.82 -8.05 27.79
#